data_AF-D0GMR9-F1
#
_entry.id   AF-D0GMR9-F1
#
_cell.length_a   1.000
_cell.length_b   1.000
_cell.length_c   1.000
_cell.angle_alpha   90.00
_cell.angle_beta   90.00
_cell.angle_gamma   90.00
#
_symmetry.space_group_name_H-M   'P 1'
#
loop_
_entity.id
_entity.type
_entity.pdbx_description
1 polymer ?
#
loop_
_entity_poly.entity_id
_entity_poly.type
_entity_poly.pdbx_seq_one_letter_code
_entity_poly.pdbx_strand_id
1 'polypeptide(L)'
;MTERDELEKLYNDFVLKEPKITEEIEEIVKKSRGFLTGLENKIKTKESLLRKIEIETLKEEITEYKALKKIQDILRYTVILNLENFVEDYYSIVSLLSKKNYILIKVGNTWKNGNVYKGINTVLEKDDIKIEIQYHTEESYNLKEKILHKLYEEYRDTSTVKSRKKELQKEMKKISLKIKNPKGIGDINGEILFNK
;
A
#
# COMPACT_ATOMS: atom_id res chain seq x y z
N MET A 1 26.43 -9.60 -15.83
CA MET A 1 25.33 -9.42 -14.86
C MET A 1 24.08 -9.93 -15.54
N THR A 2 23.42 -10.95 -14.99
CA THR A 2 22.14 -11.44 -15.49
C THR A 2 20.99 -10.57 -14.96
N GLU A 3 19.82 -10.60 -15.60
CA GLU A 3 18.62 -9.88 -15.13
C GLU A 3 18.22 -10.31 -13.70
N ARG A 4 18.48 -11.57 -13.35
CA ARG A 4 18.31 -12.10 -11.98
C ARG A 4 19.31 -11.53 -10.98
N ASP A 5 20.55 -11.27 -11.38
CA ASP A 5 21.54 -10.65 -10.49
C ASP A 5 21.14 -9.20 -10.16
N GLU A 6 20.56 -8.48 -11.12
CA GLU A 6 20.05 -7.12 -10.92
C GLU A 6 18.82 -7.09 -10.01
N LEU A 7 17.92 -8.07 -10.16
CA LEU A 7 16.77 -8.29 -9.28
C LEU A 7 17.21 -8.51 -7.82
N GLU A 8 18.15 -9.43 -7.62
CA GLU A 8 18.68 -9.77 -6.31
C GLU A 8 19.42 -8.57 -5.69
N LYS A 9 20.21 -7.84 -6.49
CA LYS A 9 20.88 -6.61 -6.05
C LYS A 9 19.89 -5.55 -5.59
N LEU A 10 18.82 -5.30 -6.36
CA LEU A 10 17.81 -4.31 -5.98
C LEU A 10 17.09 -4.73 -4.70
N TYR A 11 16.67 -6.00 -4.61
CA TYR A 11 16.02 -6.52 -3.41
C TYR A 11 16.91 -6.36 -2.17
N ASN A 12 18.20 -6.66 -2.29
CA ASN A 12 19.15 -6.49 -1.19
C ASN A 12 19.38 -5.01 -0.83
N ASP A 13 19.30 -4.07 -1.78
CA ASP A 13 19.34 -2.64 -1.48
C ASP A 13 18.15 -2.21 -0.59
N PHE A 14 16.94 -2.72 -0.86
CA PHE A 14 15.79 -2.51 0.01
C PHE A 14 16.03 -3.08 1.41
N VAL A 15 16.54 -4.31 1.52
CA VAL A 15 16.83 -4.96 2.82
C VAL A 15 17.87 -4.16 3.62
N LEU A 16 18.91 -3.65 2.96
CA LEU A 16 19.96 -2.88 3.62
C LEU A 16 19.49 -1.51 4.11
N LYS A 17 18.63 -0.82 3.33
CA LYS A 17 18.11 0.51 3.67
C LYS A 17 16.92 0.47 4.63
N GLU A 18 16.18 -0.65 4.66
CA GLU A 18 14.93 -0.79 5.41
C GLU A 18 15.05 -0.39 6.89
N PRO A 19 16.04 -0.84 7.69
CA PRO A 19 16.07 -0.54 9.12
C PRO A 19 16.05 0.96 9.43
N LYS A 20 16.82 1.75 8.67
CA LYS A 20 16.87 3.21 8.79
C LYS A 20 15.55 3.85 8.35
N ILE A 21 14.96 3.37 7.27
CA ILE A 21 13.66 3.87 6.80
C ILE A 21 12.58 3.57 7.84
N THR A 22 12.52 2.35 8.37
CA THR A 22 11.56 1.97 9.41
C THR A 22 11.68 2.84 10.66
N GLU A 23 12.89 3.11 11.13
CA GLU A 23 13.13 4.02 12.25
C GLU A 23 12.57 5.43 11.97
N GLU A 24 12.85 5.99 10.79
CA GLU A 24 12.29 7.29 10.40
C GLU A 24 10.76 7.28 10.33
N ILE A 25 10.15 6.25 9.74
CA ILE A 25 8.69 6.12 9.65
C ILE A 25 8.08 5.97 11.04
N GLU A 26 8.69 5.19 11.94
CA GLU A 26 8.26 5.08 13.33
C GLU A 26 8.31 6.43 14.06
N GLU A 27 9.41 7.17 13.96
CA GLU A 27 9.55 8.50 14.55
C GLU A 27 8.47 9.47 14.05
N ILE A 28 8.16 9.41 12.75
CA ILE A 28 7.14 10.25 12.14
C ILE A 28 5.75 9.88 12.65
N VAL A 29 5.40 8.58 12.62
CA VAL A 29 4.07 8.11 13.03
C VAL A 29 3.84 8.35 14.52
N LYS A 30 4.86 8.22 15.37
CA LYS A 30 4.79 8.53 16.82
C LYS A 30 4.44 9.99 17.12
N LYS A 31 4.60 10.91 16.17
CA LYS A 31 4.19 12.33 16.28
C LYS A 31 2.73 12.56 15.86
N SER A 32 2.07 11.54 15.35
CA SER A 32 0.63 11.53 15.08
C SER A 32 -0.12 10.79 16.20
N ARG A 33 -1.44 10.75 16.14
CA ARG A 33 -2.27 9.90 17.02
C ARG A 33 -2.40 8.45 16.51
N GLY A 34 -1.67 8.10 15.45
CA GLY A 34 -1.65 6.78 14.85
C GLY A 34 -0.52 5.89 15.32
N PHE A 35 -0.50 4.65 14.82
CA PHE A 35 0.56 3.68 15.10
C PHE A 35 0.80 2.77 13.89
N LEU A 36 2.00 2.16 13.84
CA LEU A 36 2.34 1.18 12.83
C LEU A 36 1.86 -0.22 13.23
N THR A 37 1.44 -1.00 12.24
CA THR A 37 1.11 -2.42 12.40
C THR A 37 1.65 -3.23 11.22
N GLY A 38 1.82 -4.54 11.42
CA GLY A 38 2.21 -5.48 10.36
C GLY A 38 3.68 -5.33 9.91
N LEU A 39 4.59 -4.90 10.79
CA LEU A 39 6.00 -4.67 10.47
C LEU A 39 6.76 -5.96 10.12
N GLU A 40 6.24 -7.12 10.50
CA GLU A 40 6.74 -8.43 10.05
C GLU A 40 6.58 -8.62 8.53
N ASN A 41 5.63 -7.89 7.92
CA ASN A 41 5.32 -7.93 6.48
C ASN A 41 5.77 -6.68 5.72
N LYS A 42 6.72 -5.92 6.29
CA LYS A 42 7.18 -4.63 5.72
C LYS A 42 7.95 -4.80 4.42
N ILE A 43 8.77 -5.85 4.30
CA ILE A 43 9.43 -6.22 3.05
C ILE A 43 8.62 -7.33 2.39
N LYS A 44 8.26 -7.14 1.12
CA LYS A 44 7.59 -8.17 0.32
C LYS A 44 8.50 -9.38 0.17
N THR A 45 8.00 -10.59 0.40
CA THR A 45 8.81 -11.82 0.23
C THR A 45 9.28 -11.97 -1.22
N LYS A 46 10.41 -12.66 -1.42
CA LYS A 46 10.97 -12.90 -2.77
C LYS A 46 9.97 -13.61 -3.69
N GLU A 47 9.26 -14.60 -3.17
CA GLU A 47 8.26 -15.37 -3.91
C GLU A 47 7.11 -14.46 -4.38
N SER A 48 6.61 -13.61 -3.48
CA SER A 48 5.55 -12.65 -3.80
C SER A 48 6.01 -11.57 -4.79
N LEU A 49 7.28 -11.17 -4.69
CA LEU A 49 7.90 -10.22 -5.61
C LEU A 49 8.02 -10.81 -7.02
N LEU A 50 8.60 -12.01 -7.15
CA LEU A 50 8.75 -12.72 -8.43
C LEU A 50 7.40 -12.93 -9.12
N ARG A 51 6.39 -13.39 -8.38
CA ARG A 51 5.03 -13.53 -8.90
C ARG A 51 4.47 -12.21 -9.44
N LYS A 52 4.72 -11.10 -8.75
CA LYS A 52 4.24 -9.78 -9.18
C LYS A 52 4.96 -9.27 -10.43
N ILE A 53 6.27 -9.54 -10.53
CA ILE A 53 7.08 -9.25 -11.71
C ILE A 53 6.52 -10.00 -12.92
N GLU A 54 6.31 -11.32 -12.79
CA GLU A 54 5.74 -12.14 -13.86
C GLU A 54 4.39 -11.60 -14.35
N ILE A 55 3.50 -11.24 -13.42
CA ILE A 55 2.20 -10.65 -13.76
C ILE A 55 2.33 -9.35 -14.53
N GLU A 56 3.19 -8.41 -14.09
CA GLU A 56 3.37 -7.12 -14.78
C GLU A 56 4.07 -7.29 -16.14
N THR A 57 5.03 -8.21 -16.24
CA THR A 57 5.70 -8.60 -17.49
C THR A 57 4.69 -9.11 -18.52
N LEU A 58 3.80 -10.03 -18.12
CA LEU A 58 2.77 -10.58 -19.02
C LEU A 58 1.70 -9.55 -19.38
N LYS A 59 1.30 -8.71 -18.42
CA LYS A 59 0.23 -7.73 -18.61
C LYS A 59 0.62 -6.59 -19.54
N GLU A 60 1.88 -6.17 -19.51
CA GLU A 60 2.36 -5.01 -20.29
C GLU A 60 3.39 -5.36 -21.36
N GLU A 61 3.72 -6.65 -21.53
CA GLU A 61 4.71 -7.14 -22.49
C GLU A 61 6.09 -6.46 -22.33
N ILE A 62 6.55 -6.36 -21.08
CA ILE A 62 7.82 -5.71 -20.69
C ILE A 62 8.81 -6.70 -20.03
N THR A 63 10.10 -6.37 -20.03
CA THR A 63 11.14 -7.19 -19.36
C THR A 63 10.92 -7.25 -17.84
N GLU A 64 11.43 -8.29 -17.18
CA GLU A 64 11.33 -8.46 -15.72
C GLU A 64 11.94 -7.27 -14.98
N TYR A 65 13.06 -6.73 -15.48
CA TYR A 65 13.72 -5.55 -14.94
C TYR A 65 12.83 -4.31 -14.99
N LYS A 66 12.12 -4.09 -16.11
CA LYS A 66 11.16 -2.98 -16.22
C LYS A 66 9.98 -3.18 -15.29
N ALA A 67 9.44 -4.40 -15.22
CA ALA A 67 8.35 -4.75 -14.31
C ALA A 67 8.73 -4.51 -12.84
N LEU A 68 9.92 -4.95 -12.42
CA LEU A 68 10.47 -4.71 -11.09
C LEU A 68 10.49 -3.22 -10.72
N LYS A 69 11.00 -2.36 -11.60
CA LYS A 69 11.05 -0.90 -11.36
C LYS A 69 9.67 -0.24 -11.19
N LYS A 70 8.59 -0.90 -11.64
CA LYS A 70 7.21 -0.44 -11.45
C LYS A 70 6.60 -0.89 -10.12
N ILE A 71 7.22 -1.86 -9.43
CA ILE A 71 6.73 -2.35 -8.14
C ILE A 71 7.05 -1.33 -7.07
N GLN A 72 6.01 -0.72 -6.50
CA GLN A 72 6.09 0.39 -5.55
C GLN A 72 5.96 -0.03 -4.08
N ASP A 73 5.66 -1.32 -3.84
CA ASP A 73 5.32 -1.89 -2.54
C ASP A 73 6.31 -2.99 -2.12
N ILE A 74 7.58 -2.88 -2.55
CA ILE A 74 8.64 -3.78 -2.07
C ILE A 74 8.87 -3.55 -0.58
N LEU A 75 8.98 -2.27 -0.18
CA LEU A 75 8.95 -1.83 1.21
C LEU A 75 7.65 -1.07 1.47
N ARG A 76 6.86 -1.56 2.44
CA ARG A 76 5.49 -1.10 2.70
C ARG A 76 5.22 -1.01 4.20
N TYR A 77 4.60 0.09 4.61
CA TYR A 77 4.15 0.30 5.98
C TYR A 77 2.63 0.40 6.05
N THR A 78 2.05 -0.03 7.18
CA THR A 78 0.63 0.16 7.46
C THR A 78 0.48 1.01 8.71
N VAL A 79 -0.16 2.17 8.56
CA VAL A 79 -0.49 3.12 9.63
C VAL A 79 -1.96 3.01 9.96
N ILE A 80 -2.26 2.81 11.25
CA ILE A 80 -3.61 2.86 11.80
C ILE A 80 -3.87 4.27 12.33
N LEU A 81 -4.93 4.89 11.84
CA LEU A 81 -5.42 6.22 12.24
C LEU A 81 -6.83 6.11 12.83
N ASN A 82 -7.15 7.02 13.75
CA ASN A 82 -8.50 7.12 14.30
C ASN A 82 -9.49 7.66 13.26
N LEU A 83 -10.73 7.17 13.28
CA LEU A 83 -11.76 7.53 12.29
C LEU A 83 -12.07 9.04 12.31
N GLU A 84 -12.10 9.63 13.50
CA GLU A 84 -12.47 11.02 13.76
C GLU A 84 -11.39 12.01 13.27
N ASN A 85 -10.13 11.59 13.34
CA ASN A 85 -8.96 12.42 13.11
C ASN A 85 -8.18 12.03 11.84
N PHE A 86 -8.69 11.07 11.08
CA PHE A 86 -7.98 10.38 10.01
C PHE A 86 -7.31 11.34 9.02
N VAL A 87 -8.05 12.33 8.53
CA VAL A 87 -7.56 13.26 7.49
C VAL A 87 -6.51 14.21 8.07
N GLU A 88 -6.72 14.72 9.28
CA GLU A 88 -5.76 15.58 9.96
C GLU A 88 -4.44 14.84 10.24
N ASP A 89 -4.52 13.64 10.80
CA ASP A 89 -3.34 12.83 11.10
C ASP A 89 -2.61 12.39 9.82
N TYR A 90 -3.34 12.07 8.74
CA TYR A 90 -2.76 11.80 7.42
C TYR A 90 -1.92 12.98 6.92
N TYR A 91 -2.47 14.21 6.91
CA TYR A 91 -1.73 15.37 6.45
C TYR A 91 -0.56 15.75 7.38
N SER A 92 -0.69 15.53 8.69
CA SER A 92 0.40 15.68 9.65
C SER A 92 1.57 14.75 9.31
N ILE A 93 1.29 13.46 9.05
CA ILE A 93 2.30 12.49 8.63
C ILE A 93 2.93 12.88 7.30
N VAL A 94 2.13 13.24 6.28
CA VAL A 94 2.64 13.69 4.98
C VAL A 94 3.56 14.92 5.11
N SER A 95 3.19 15.89 5.96
CA SER A 95 4.03 17.06 6.24
C SER A 95 5.37 16.69 6.88
N LEU A 96 5.36 15.77 7.84
CA LEU A 96 6.57 15.29 8.53
C LEU A 96 7.48 14.46 7.59
N LEU A 97 6.88 13.64 6.73
CA LEU A 97 7.58 12.91 5.67
C LEU A 97 8.30 13.88 4.72
N SER A 98 7.62 14.93 4.27
CA SER A 98 8.22 15.96 3.42
C SER A 98 9.41 16.65 4.10
N LYS A 99 9.32 16.96 5.40
CA LYS A 99 10.45 17.51 6.19
C LYS A 99 11.64 16.56 6.33
N LYS A 100 11.44 15.25 6.10
CA LYS A 100 12.47 14.21 6.09
C LYS A 100 12.90 13.82 4.66
N ASN A 101 12.59 14.68 3.68
CA ASN A 101 12.92 14.57 2.25
C ASN A 101 12.22 13.41 1.51
N TYR A 102 11.10 12.91 2.02
CA TYR A 102 10.24 12.01 1.24
C TYR A 102 9.38 12.81 0.27
N ILE A 103 9.43 12.43 -1.01
CA ILE A 103 8.63 13.04 -2.07
C ILE A 103 7.36 12.20 -2.27
N LEU A 104 6.19 12.83 -2.17
CA LEU A 104 4.92 12.15 -2.41
C LEU A 104 4.67 12.01 -3.92
N ILE A 105 4.73 10.78 -4.43
CA ILE A 105 4.62 10.47 -5.86
C ILE A 105 3.17 10.20 -6.27
N LYS A 106 2.41 9.51 -5.41
CA LYS A 106 1.06 9.07 -5.74
C LYS A 106 0.21 8.95 -4.48
N VAL A 107 -1.07 9.30 -4.60
CA VAL A 107 -2.09 9.01 -3.59
C VAL A 107 -3.23 8.23 -4.25
N GLY A 108 -3.53 7.05 -3.71
CA GLY A 108 -4.68 6.23 -4.06
C GLY A 108 -5.71 6.28 -2.95
N ASN A 109 -6.80 7.02 -3.15
CA ASN A 109 -7.89 7.10 -2.18
C ASN A 109 -9.03 6.15 -2.56
N THR A 110 -9.25 5.13 -1.73
CA THR A 110 -10.29 4.11 -1.97
C THR A 110 -11.50 4.25 -1.05
N TRP A 111 -11.53 5.26 -0.19
CA TRP A 111 -12.67 5.56 0.68
C TRP A 111 -13.85 6.10 -0.12
N LYS A 112 -14.60 5.19 -0.73
CA LYS A 112 -15.86 5.47 -1.45
C LYS A 112 -16.87 4.37 -1.15
N ASN A 113 -18.16 4.71 -1.17
CA ASN A 113 -19.21 3.70 -0.99
C ASN A 113 -19.17 2.70 -2.16
N GLY A 114 -19.27 1.41 -1.84
CA GLY A 114 -19.20 0.32 -2.82
C GLY A 114 -17.79 -0.17 -3.17
N ASN A 115 -16.73 0.49 -2.70
CA ASN A 115 -15.37 -0.06 -2.76
C ASN A 115 -15.20 -1.16 -1.70
N VAL A 116 -14.53 -2.24 -2.11
CA VAL A 116 -14.16 -3.36 -1.22
C VAL A 116 -13.02 -2.94 -0.31
N TYR A 117 -11.95 -2.39 -0.89
CA TYR A 117 -10.83 -1.90 -0.11
C TYR A 117 -11.12 -0.49 0.40
N LYS A 118 -10.79 -0.24 1.67
CA LYS A 118 -11.05 1.00 2.40
C LYS A 118 -9.76 1.50 3.04
N GLY A 119 -9.05 2.37 2.35
CA GLY A 119 -7.76 2.93 2.80
C GLY A 119 -7.24 4.02 1.88
N ILE A 120 -6.20 4.72 2.35
CA ILE A 120 -5.35 5.57 1.50
C ILE A 120 -4.03 4.85 1.28
N ASN A 121 -3.57 4.77 0.04
CA ASN A 121 -2.24 4.25 -0.27
C ASN A 121 -1.40 5.38 -0.86
N THR A 122 -0.28 5.71 -0.25
CA THR A 122 0.67 6.67 -0.79
C THR A 122 1.93 5.98 -1.24
N VAL A 123 2.44 6.40 -2.40
CA VAL A 123 3.78 6.04 -2.85
C VAL A 123 4.67 7.25 -2.59
N LEU A 124 5.75 7.03 -1.85
CA LEU A 124 6.75 8.03 -1.52
C LEU A 124 8.10 7.60 -2.07
N GLU A 125 8.97 8.56 -2.35
CA GLU A 125 10.33 8.31 -2.84
C GLU A 125 11.35 9.10 -2.04
N LYS A 126 12.46 8.44 -1.68
CA LYS A 126 13.64 9.03 -1.02
C LYS A 126 14.88 8.22 -1.39
N ASP A 127 15.96 8.90 -1.78
CA ASP A 127 17.24 8.27 -2.13
C ASP A 127 17.09 7.10 -3.14
N ASP A 128 16.31 7.34 -4.20
CA ASP A 128 15.92 6.39 -5.26
C ASP A 128 15.14 5.14 -4.78
N ILE A 129 14.68 5.13 -3.53
CA ILE A 129 13.86 4.08 -2.95
C ILE A 129 12.40 4.54 -2.87
N LYS A 130 11.52 3.73 -3.48
CA LYS A 130 10.07 3.90 -3.37
C LYS A 130 9.53 3.06 -2.24
N ILE A 131 8.74 3.68 -1.38
CA ILE A 131 7.99 3.00 -0.33
C ILE A 131 6.49 3.23 -0.50
N GLU A 132 5.69 2.26 -0.05
CA GLU A 132 4.26 2.44 0.10
C GLU A 132 3.91 2.68 1.58
N ILE A 133 3.07 3.66 1.87
CA ILE A 133 2.41 3.77 3.19
C ILE A 133 0.90 3.65 2.98
N GLN A 134 0.31 2.68 3.69
CA GLN A 134 -1.12 2.42 3.69
C GLN A 134 -1.73 2.95 4.98
N TYR A 135 -2.77 3.77 4.86
CA TYR A 135 -3.48 4.37 5.99
C TYR A 135 -4.86 3.74 6.10
N HIS A 136 -5.15 3.19 7.27
CA HIS A 136 -6.39 2.49 7.59
C HIS A 136 -6.95 2.99 8.91
N THR A 137 -8.26 2.87 9.10
CA THR A 137 -8.81 2.76 10.45
C THR A 137 -8.61 1.33 10.97
N GLU A 138 -8.61 1.14 12.28
CA GLU A 138 -8.51 -0.20 12.88
C GLU A 138 -9.60 -1.16 12.35
N GLU A 139 -10.83 -0.67 12.20
CA GLU A 139 -11.95 -1.43 11.63
C GLU A 139 -11.66 -1.86 10.18
N SER A 140 -11.20 -0.93 9.34
CA SER A 140 -10.89 -1.22 7.93
C SER A 140 -9.70 -2.16 7.76
N TYR A 141 -8.70 -2.06 8.63
CA TYR A 141 -7.54 -2.95 8.64
C TYR A 141 -7.93 -4.36 9.09
N ASN A 142 -8.66 -4.50 10.20
CA ASN A 142 -9.15 -5.79 10.67
C ASN A 142 -10.04 -6.48 9.63
N LEU A 143 -10.91 -5.71 8.97
CA LEU A 143 -11.76 -6.23 7.89
C LEU A 143 -10.91 -6.76 6.73
N LYS A 144 -9.90 -6.00 6.31
CA LYS A 144 -8.95 -6.37 5.26
C LYS A 144 -8.22 -7.66 5.61
N GLU A 145 -7.56 -7.73 6.76
CA GLU A 145 -6.68 -8.84 7.14
C GLU A 145 -7.46 -10.12 7.47
N LYS A 146 -8.57 -10.02 8.20
CA LYS A 146 -9.26 -11.21 8.74
C LYS A 146 -10.29 -11.81 7.79
N ILE A 147 -10.98 -10.97 7.01
CA ILE A 147 -12.17 -11.39 6.25
C ILE A 147 -11.92 -11.23 4.75
N LEU A 148 -11.57 -10.02 4.31
CA LEU A 148 -11.47 -9.72 2.88
C LEU A 148 -10.28 -10.43 2.23
N HIS A 149 -9.16 -10.63 2.93
CA HIS A 149 -7.99 -11.27 2.34
C HIS A 149 -8.32 -12.68 1.82
N LYS A 150 -9.00 -13.50 2.61
CA LYS A 150 -9.41 -14.86 2.20
C LYS A 150 -10.35 -14.85 0.99
N LEU A 151 -11.37 -13.98 1.02
CA LEU A 151 -12.32 -13.84 -0.09
C LEU A 151 -11.64 -13.31 -1.36
N TYR A 152 -10.66 -12.43 -1.19
CA TYR A 152 -9.91 -11.86 -2.30
C TYR A 152 -8.95 -12.88 -2.93
N GLU A 153 -8.29 -13.72 -2.13
CA GLU A 153 -7.44 -14.80 -2.65
C GLU A 153 -8.24 -15.82 -3.47
N GLU A 154 -9.45 -16.17 -3.03
CA GLU A 154 -10.36 -16.99 -3.86
C GLU A 154 -10.82 -16.24 -5.13
N TYR A 155 -11.15 -14.94 -5.00
CA TYR A 155 -11.60 -14.14 -6.14
C TYR A 155 -10.54 -13.97 -7.22
N ARG A 156 -9.28 -13.80 -6.84
CA ARG A 156 -8.16 -13.56 -7.77
C ARG A 156 -7.63 -14.84 -8.41
N ASP A 157 -7.90 -16.00 -7.83
CA ASP A 157 -7.49 -17.29 -8.39
C ASP A 157 -8.06 -17.43 -9.81
N THR A 158 -7.21 -17.84 -10.76
CA THR A 158 -7.58 -18.02 -12.16
C THR A 158 -8.50 -19.23 -12.36
N SER A 159 -8.46 -20.21 -11.47
CA SER A 159 -9.34 -21.38 -11.46
C SER A 159 -10.76 -21.09 -10.97
N THR A 160 -10.95 -19.99 -10.24
CA THR A 160 -12.29 -19.61 -9.74
C THR A 160 -13.23 -19.25 -10.87
N VAL A 161 -14.37 -19.94 -10.94
CA VAL A 161 -15.37 -19.74 -12.00
C VAL A 161 -16.03 -18.35 -11.93
N LYS A 162 -16.45 -17.83 -13.09
CA LYS A 162 -17.00 -16.46 -13.22
C LYS A 162 -18.22 -16.20 -12.34
N SER A 163 -19.10 -17.18 -12.15
CA SER A 163 -20.27 -17.07 -11.25
C SER A 163 -19.82 -16.83 -9.81
N ARG A 164 -18.87 -17.64 -9.33
CA ARG A 164 -18.29 -17.52 -7.98
C ARG A 164 -17.57 -16.18 -7.79
N LYS A 165 -16.81 -15.70 -8.78
CA LYS A 165 -16.19 -14.36 -8.73
C LYS A 165 -17.21 -13.24 -8.53
N LYS A 166 -18.39 -13.33 -9.17
CA LYS A 166 -19.47 -12.34 -8.99
C LYS A 166 -20.06 -12.40 -7.58
N GLU A 167 -20.22 -13.60 -7.01
CA GLU A 167 -20.71 -13.78 -5.63
C GLU A 167 -19.72 -13.19 -4.62
N LEU A 168 -18.45 -13.56 -4.72
CA LEU A 168 -17.36 -13.04 -3.87
C LEU A 168 -17.29 -11.51 -3.95
N GLN A 169 -17.42 -10.93 -5.14
CA GLN A 169 -17.42 -9.48 -5.30
C GLN A 169 -18.61 -8.83 -4.58
N LYS A 170 -19.82 -9.39 -4.68
CA LYS A 170 -21.01 -8.89 -3.98
C LYS A 170 -20.85 -9.01 -2.46
N GLU A 171 -20.32 -10.13 -1.98
CA GLU A 171 -20.08 -10.39 -0.57
C GLU A 171 -19.08 -9.38 0.01
N MET A 172 -17.91 -9.26 -0.62
CA MET A 172 -16.88 -8.31 -0.21
C MET A 172 -17.41 -6.86 -0.19
N LYS A 173 -18.18 -6.45 -1.20
CA LYS A 173 -18.81 -5.11 -1.22
C LYS A 173 -19.79 -4.92 -0.08
N LYS A 174 -20.67 -5.90 0.18
CA LYS A 174 -21.66 -5.85 1.26
C LYS A 174 -21.00 -5.73 2.63
N ILE A 175 -19.90 -6.46 2.85
CA ILE A 175 -19.12 -6.40 4.08
C ILE A 175 -18.48 -5.00 4.23
N SER A 176 -17.88 -4.48 3.17
CA SER A 176 -17.14 -3.21 3.19
C SER A 176 -18.03 -1.97 3.29
N LEU A 177 -19.31 -2.07 2.90
CA LEU A 177 -20.31 -1.01 3.09
C LEU A 177 -20.63 -0.72 4.55
N LYS A 178 -20.31 -1.64 5.47
CA LYS A 178 -20.51 -1.44 6.92
C LYS A 178 -19.48 -0.49 7.53
N ILE A 179 -18.32 -0.35 6.89
CA ILE A 179 -17.24 0.53 7.37
C ILE A 179 -17.62 1.97 7.08
N LYS A 180 -17.60 2.81 8.12
CA LYS A 180 -17.81 4.26 7.98
C LYS A 180 -16.62 4.90 7.29
N ASN A 181 -16.88 5.79 6.34
CA ASN A 181 -15.83 6.61 5.75
C ASN A 181 -15.43 7.71 6.76
N PRO A 182 -14.13 8.01 6.92
CA PRO A 182 -13.70 9.15 7.74
C PRO A 182 -14.29 10.47 7.24
N LYS A 183 -14.48 11.43 8.16
CA LYS A 183 -14.95 12.77 7.80
C LYS A 183 -13.87 13.48 6.97
N GLY A 184 -14.29 14.19 5.91
CA GLY A 184 -13.37 14.92 5.03
C GLY A 184 -12.50 14.03 4.13
N ILE A 185 -12.75 12.71 4.08
CA ILE A 185 -11.88 11.79 3.35
C ILE A 185 -11.83 12.07 1.84
N GLY A 186 -12.82 12.76 1.29
CA GLY A 186 -12.85 13.22 -0.10
C GLY A 186 -11.86 14.34 -0.41
N ASP A 187 -11.30 15.00 0.60
CA ASP A 187 -10.34 16.09 0.43
C ASP A 187 -8.93 15.56 0.10
N ILE A 188 -8.65 14.30 0.46
CA ILE A 188 -7.44 13.59 0.05
C ILE A 188 -7.56 13.20 -1.42
N ASN A 189 -7.12 14.10 -2.30
CA ASN A 189 -7.06 13.91 -3.75
C ASN A 189 -5.62 13.72 -4.21
N GLY A 190 -5.44 12.80 -5.17
CA GLY A 190 -4.13 12.39 -5.68
C GLY A 190 -3.55 13.26 -6.79
N GLU A 191 -3.99 14.50 -6.91
CA GLU A 191 -3.32 15.45 -7.78
C GLU A 191 -2.10 16.04 -7.08
N ILE A 192 -1.00 15.97 -7.80
CA ILE A 192 0.36 16.24 -7.36
C ILE A 192 0.44 17.66 -6.81
N LEU A 193 0.78 17.81 -5.53
CA LEU A 193 1.28 19.07 -5.00
C LEU A 193 2.69 19.31 -5.58
N PHE A 194 2.74 19.75 -6.83
CA PHE A 194 3.91 20.47 -7.32
C PHE A 194 3.88 21.82 -6.62
N ASN A 195 4.73 21.98 -5.60
CA ASN A 195 5.16 23.32 -5.25
C ASN A 195 5.94 23.88 -6.45
N LYS A 196 5.57 25.11 -6.78
CA LYS A 196 6.15 26.01 -7.79
C LYS A 196 7.66 25.95 -7.88
#